data_AF-A0A368FJW1-F1
#
_entry.id   AF-A0A368FJW1-F1
#
_cell.length_a   1.000
_cell.length_b   1.000
_cell.length_c   1.000
_cell.angle_alpha   90.00
_cell.angle_beta   90.00
_cell.angle_gamma   90.00
#
_symmetry.space_group_name_H-M   'P 1'
#
loop_
_entity.id
_entity.type
_entity.pdbx_description
1 polymer ?
#
loop_
_entity_poly.entity_id
_entity_poly.type
_entity_poly.pdbx_seq_one_letter_code
_entity_poly.pdbx_strand_id
1 'polypeptide(L)'
;MDMRIWTSILSNACNCSIFHSLAVDENDRVLYVSCQSLTGVGYVYVFRIKDISSIPLELIGMVVSGSEISLATGHLPAPRGITILPYSNYLFYVDVSPFLPSPAIIQCQLDGRKCEAWLSKDLWPGTRIHADGTYLRLFYTVKNT
;
A
#
# COMPACT_ATOMS: atom_id res chain seq x y z
N MET A 1 15.41 1.56 14.78
CA MET A 1 14.72 2.88 14.76
C MET A 1 13.29 2.68 15.24
N ASP A 2 12.81 3.57 16.11
CA ASP A 2 11.53 3.44 16.83
C ASP A 2 10.32 3.72 15.91
N MET A 3 9.27 2.89 15.98
CA MET A 3 8.03 3.01 15.21
C MET A 3 7.32 4.35 15.46
N ARG A 4 7.54 4.98 16.63
CA ARG A 4 7.01 6.30 16.97
C ARG A 4 7.58 7.43 16.10
N ILE A 5 8.85 7.31 15.69
CA ILE A 5 9.52 8.30 14.83
C ILE A 5 8.88 8.30 13.43
N TRP A 6 8.54 7.12 12.92
CA TRP A 6 7.86 6.95 11.64
C TRP A 6 6.47 7.59 11.63
N THR A 7 5.65 7.35 12.65
CA THR A 7 4.33 7.98 12.75
C THR A 7 4.39 9.50 12.76
N SER A 8 5.39 10.10 13.41
CA SER A 8 5.57 11.56 13.44
C SER A 8 6.02 12.12 12.09
N ILE A 9 6.96 11.46 11.40
CA ILE A 9 7.42 11.89 10.08
C ILE A 9 6.27 11.78 9.07
N LEU A 10 5.55 10.66 9.08
CA LEU A 10 4.44 10.41 8.18
C LEU A 10 3.27 11.37 8.43
N SER A 11 2.90 11.63 9.69
CA SER A 11 1.81 12.57 10.00
C SER A 11 2.13 14.02 9.61
N ASN A 12 3.41 14.40 9.65
CA ASN A 12 3.85 15.75 9.30
C ASN A 12 4.05 15.92 7.78
N ALA A 13 4.45 14.87 7.08
CA ALA A 13 4.69 14.90 5.64
C ALA A 13 3.41 14.66 4.82
N CYS A 14 2.47 13.86 5.33
CA CYS A 14 1.22 13.53 4.66
C CYS A 14 0.09 13.23 5.66
N ASN A 15 -1.14 13.06 5.18
CA ASN A 15 -2.31 12.81 6.03
C ASN A 15 -2.41 11.33 6.49
N CYS A 16 -1.32 10.83 7.05
CA CYS A 16 -1.08 9.43 7.36
C CYS A 16 -1.11 9.23 8.89
N SER A 17 -2.30 9.03 9.44
CA SER A 17 -2.53 9.00 10.89
C SER A 17 -2.48 7.59 11.48
N ILE A 18 -2.92 6.58 10.70
CA ILE A 18 -2.90 5.17 11.10
C ILE A 18 -2.14 4.39 10.04
N PHE A 19 -0.96 3.88 10.40
CA PHE A 19 -0.10 3.07 9.55
C PHE A 19 -0.63 1.64 9.43
N HIS A 20 -0.61 1.08 8.22
CA HIS A 20 -1.02 -0.32 7.95
C HIS A 20 0.14 -1.21 7.50
N SER A 21 0.91 -0.76 6.51
CA SER A 21 1.92 -1.59 5.85
C SER A 21 2.92 -0.73 5.06
N LEU A 22 4.09 -1.30 4.78
CA LEU A 22 5.11 -0.68 3.92
C LEU A 22 5.73 -1.72 2.98
N ALA A 23 6.29 -1.24 1.87
CA ALA A 23 7.09 -2.04 0.95
C ALA A 23 8.27 -1.20 0.44
N VAL A 24 9.44 -1.81 0.32
CA VAL A 24 10.69 -1.13 -0.07
C VAL A 24 11.13 -1.61 -1.43
N ASP A 25 11.36 -0.67 -2.34
CA ASP A 25 12.16 -0.90 -3.55
C ASP A 25 13.59 -0.48 -3.25
N GLU A 26 14.46 -1.46 -3.03
CA GLU A 26 15.86 -1.23 -2.69
C GLU A 26 16.66 -0.68 -3.88
N ASN A 27 16.24 -0.95 -5.12
CA ASN A 27 16.97 -0.54 -6.32
C ASN A 27 16.78 0.95 -6.58
N ASP A 28 15.51 1.39 -6.60
CA ASP A 28 15.16 2.80 -6.80
C ASP A 28 15.16 3.62 -5.50
N ARG A 29 15.40 2.94 -4.37
CA ARG A 29 15.43 3.52 -3.03
C ARG A 29 14.14 4.24 -2.70
N VAL A 30 13.03 3.56 -2.98
CA VAL A 30 11.68 4.07 -2.78
C VAL A 30 10.98 3.25 -1.70
N LEU A 31 10.23 3.94 -0.86
CA LEU A 31 9.37 3.34 0.16
C LEU A 31 7.91 3.64 -0.17
N TYR A 32 7.11 2.59 -0.30
CA TYR A 32 5.66 2.66 -0.40
C TYR A 32 5.07 2.49 1.00
N VAL A 33 4.12 3.34 1.35
CA VAL A 33 3.49 3.34 2.69
C VAL A 33 1.99 3.37 2.55
N SER A 34 1.34 2.34 3.08
CA SER A 34 -0.10 2.23 3.19
C SER A 34 -0.58 2.71 4.56
N CYS A 35 -1.52 3.63 4.57
CA CYS A 35 -2.09 4.18 5.80
C CYS A 35 -3.47 4.79 5.56
N GLN A 36 -4.06 5.36 6.61
CA GLN A 36 -5.29 6.14 6.52
C GLN A 36 -5.23 7.42 7.36
N SER A 37 -6.00 8.43 6.96
CA SER A 37 -6.23 9.65 7.73
C SER A 37 -7.10 9.39 8.96
N LEU A 38 -7.20 10.38 9.86
CA LEU A 38 -8.17 10.38 10.96
C LEU A 38 -9.63 10.30 10.48
N THR A 39 -9.92 10.77 9.28
CA THR A 39 -11.26 10.68 8.65
C THR A 39 -11.52 9.32 7.99
N GLY A 40 -10.57 8.39 8.04
CA GLY A 40 -10.71 7.03 7.52
C GLY A 40 -10.36 6.87 6.03
N VAL A 41 -9.89 7.93 5.35
CA VAL A 41 -9.49 7.85 3.94
C VAL A 41 -8.15 7.14 3.84
N GLY A 42 -8.07 6.07 3.04
CA GLY A 42 -6.85 5.28 2.85
C GLY A 42 -5.96 5.80 1.73
N TYR A 43 -4.65 5.61 1.84
CA TYR A 43 -3.66 6.06 0.86
C TYR A 43 -2.52 5.06 0.73
N VAL A 44 -1.87 5.06 -0.44
CA VAL A 44 -0.51 4.54 -0.62
C VAL A 44 0.40 5.68 -1.06
N TYR A 45 1.21 6.18 -0.14
CA TYR A 45 2.20 7.22 -0.39
C TYR A 45 3.53 6.63 -0.83
N VAL A 46 4.31 7.42 -1.55
CA VAL A 46 5.61 7.05 -2.08
C VAL A 46 6.66 8.03 -1.58
N PHE A 47 7.72 7.50 -0.96
CA PHE A 47 8.82 8.28 -0.41
C PHE A 47 10.14 7.87 -1.05
N ARG A 48 11.01 8.83 -1.32
CA ARG A 48 12.42 8.58 -1.63
C ARG A 48 13.24 8.45 -0.35
N ILE A 49 14.04 7.40 -0.26
CA ILE A 49 14.99 7.16 0.84
C ILE A 49 16.29 7.91 0.54
N LYS A 50 16.73 8.77 1.46
CA LYS A 50 17.96 9.57 1.36
C LYS A 50 19.06 8.99 2.26
N ASP A 51 20.33 9.00 1.80
CA ASP A 51 21.46 8.35 2.50
C ASP A 51 21.93 9.12 3.76
N ILE A 52 21.79 10.44 3.79
CA ILE A 52 22.58 11.31 4.70
C ILE A 52 21.72 12.43 5.31
N SER A 53 20.56 12.11 5.91
CA SER A 53 19.73 13.12 6.58
C SER A 53 19.17 12.66 7.92
N SER A 54 18.94 13.62 8.81
CA SER A 54 18.21 13.43 10.07
C SER A 54 16.74 13.04 9.86
N ILE A 55 16.18 13.35 8.68
CA ILE A 55 14.87 12.90 8.20
C ILE A 55 15.12 12.10 6.91
N PRO A 56 15.15 10.76 6.96
CA PRO A 56 15.65 9.92 5.85
C PRO A 56 14.69 9.77 4.67
N LEU A 57 13.56 10.49 4.65
CA LEU A 57 12.47 10.29 3.69
C LEU A 57 11.98 11.61 3.12
N GLU A 58 11.73 11.62 1.82
CA GLU A 58 11.09 12.70 1.09
C GLU A 58 9.84 12.17 0.41
N LEU A 59 8.68 12.77 0.70
CA LEU A 59 7.45 12.42 -0.01
C LEU A 59 7.59 12.85 -1.48
N ILE A 60 7.51 11.87 -2.39
CA ILE A 60 7.61 12.11 -3.84
C ILE A 60 6.28 11.91 -4.56
N GLY A 61 5.28 11.31 -3.91
CA GLY A 61 3.95 11.19 -4.49
C GLY A 61 3.01 10.26 -3.75
N MET A 62 1.92 9.92 -4.44
CA MET A 62 0.85 9.03 -3.98
C MET A 62 0.40 8.22 -5.18
N VAL A 63 0.26 6.91 -5.00
CA VAL A 63 -0.09 5.95 -6.07
C VAL A 63 -1.46 5.33 -5.87
N VAL A 64 -2.03 5.43 -4.67
CA VAL A 64 -3.43 5.07 -4.39
C VAL A 64 -4.03 6.14 -3.49
N SER A 65 -5.18 6.68 -3.90
CA SER A 65 -5.95 7.67 -3.14
C SER A 65 -7.35 7.15 -2.86
N GLY A 66 -7.70 7.04 -1.57
CA GLY A 66 -9.05 6.68 -1.12
C GLY A 66 -10.09 7.79 -1.32
N SER A 67 -9.67 8.94 -1.84
CA SER A 67 -10.57 10.03 -2.25
C SER A 67 -10.96 9.95 -3.73
N GLU A 68 -10.35 9.03 -4.48
CA GLU A 68 -10.57 8.86 -5.92
C GLU A 68 -11.14 7.48 -6.20
N ILE A 69 -12.07 7.40 -7.16
CA ILE A 69 -12.68 6.12 -7.53
C ILE A 69 -11.63 5.26 -8.23
N SER A 70 -11.37 4.07 -7.69
CA SER A 70 -10.54 3.07 -8.34
C SER A 70 -11.26 2.52 -9.56
N LEU A 71 -10.62 2.59 -10.73
CA LEU A 71 -11.17 2.00 -11.96
C LEU A 71 -11.24 0.46 -11.91
N ALA A 72 -10.44 -0.17 -11.04
CA ALA A 72 -10.43 -1.62 -10.89
C ALA A 72 -11.66 -2.14 -10.14
N THR A 73 -12.23 -1.33 -9.24
CA THR A 73 -13.33 -1.74 -8.35
C THR A 73 -14.60 -0.91 -8.51
N GLY A 74 -14.52 0.28 -9.11
CA GLY A 74 -15.63 1.24 -9.19
C GLY A 74 -15.93 1.93 -7.86
N HIS A 75 -15.08 1.77 -6.84
CA HIS A 75 -15.28 2.31 -5.50
C HIS A 75 -14.06 3.09 -4.99
N LEU A 76 -14.28 3.87 -3.93
CA LEU A 76 -13.18 4.49 -3.19
C LEU A 76 -12.35 3.40 -2.50
N PRO A 77 -11.04 3.28 -2.80
CA PRO A 77 -10.21 2.21 -2.25
C PRO A 77 -9.85 2.48 -0.79
N ALA A 78 -9.68 1.41 -0.02
CA ALA A 78 -9.14 1.44 1.34
C ALA A 78 -7.93 0.49 1.43
N PRO A 79 -6.74 0.91 0.95
CA PRO A 79 -5.55 0.04 0.95
C PRO A 79 -5.13 -0.35 2.38
N ARG A 80 -4.72 -1.61 2.55
CA ARG A 80 -4.17 -2.19 3.79
C ARG A 80 -2.81 -2.81 3.55
N GLY A 81 -2.71 -4.15 3.55
CA GLY A 81 -1.45 -4.84 3.27
C GLY A 81 -0.96 -4.51 1.87
N ILE A 82 0.33 -4.21 1.73
CA ILE A 82 0.96 -3.93 0.43
C ILE A 82 2.20 -4.82 0.22
N THR A 83 2.53 -5.09 -1.04
CA THR A 83 3.82 -5.67 -1.45
C THR A 83 4.12 -5.24 -2.89
N ILE A 84 5.37 -5.35 -3.33
CA ILE A 84 5.81 -4.91 -4.66
C ILE A 84 6.68 -5.96 -5.33
N LEU A 85 6.68 -5.94 -6.66
CA LEU A 85 7.67 -6.60 -7.52
C LEU A 85 8.31 -5.53 -8.41
N PRO A 86 9.42 -4.90 -7.95
CA PRO A 86 10.03 -3.77 -8.64
C PRO A 86 10.39 -4.06 -10.10
N TYR A 87 11.11 -5.16 -10.33
CA TYR A 87 11.56 -5.58 -11.66
C TYR A 87 10.42 -5.90 -12.62
N SER A 88 9.24 -6.25 -12.10
CA SER A 88 8.04 -6.53 -12.90
C SER A 88 7.10 -5.32 -12.97
N ASN A 89 7.47 -4.20 -12.35
CA ASN A 89 6.67 -2.99 -12.25
C ASN A 89 5.27 -3.26 -11.68
N TYR A 90 5.17 -4.02 -10.59
CA TYR A 90 3.89 -4.30 -9.92
C TYR A 90 3.85 -3.83 -8.47
N LEU A 91 2.76 -3.18 -8.11
CA LEU A 91 2.29 -2.93 -6.74
C LEU A 91 1.06 -3.79 -6.50
N PHE A 92 1.03 -4.49 -5.37
CA PHE A 92 -0.14 -5.20 -4.90
C PHE A 92 -0.62 -4.57 -3.59
N TYR A 93 -1.93 -4.42 -3.44
CA TYR A 93 -2.53 -4.05 -2.17
C TYR A 93 -3.82 -4.81 -1.89
N VAL A 94 -4.13 -5.00 -0.60
CA VAL A 94 -5.43 -5.49 -0.16
C VAL A 94 -6.36 -4.29 -0.01
N ASP A 95 -7.40 -4.22 -0.82
CA ASP A 95 -8.49 -3.25 -0.69
C ASP A 95 -9.55 -3.80 0.25
N VAL A 96 -9.77 -3.09 1.36
CA VAL A 96 -10.80 -3.44 2.36
C VAL A 96 -11.97 -2.46 2.34
N SER A 97 -12.18 -1.78 1.21
CA SER A 97 -13.25 -0.81 1.05
C SER A 97 -14.59 -1.40 1.52
N PRO A 98 -15.36 -0.69 2.37
CA PRO A 98 -16.62 -1.19 2.89
C PRO A 98 -17.70 -1.33 1.80
N PHE A 99 -17.43 -0.83 0.60
CA PHE A 99 -18.31 -0.94 -0.57
C PHE A 99 -18.13 -2.26 -1.33
N LEU A 100 -17.06 -3.01 -1.06
CA LEU A 100 -16.82 -4.31 -1.67
C LEU A 100 -17.56 -5.42 -0.90
N PRO A 101 -18.06 -6.46 -1.60
CA PRO A 101 -18.71 -7.60 -0.95
C PRO A 101 -17.74 -8.43 -0.10
N SER A 102 -16.47 -8.42 -0.47
CA SER A 102 -15.34 -8.96 0.30
C SER A 102 -14.08 -8.16 -0.08
N PRO A 103 -13.04 -8.13 0.77
CA PRO A 103 -11.75 -7.58 0.40
C PRO A 103 -11.23 -8.12 -0.94
N ALA A 104 -10.47 -7.29 -1.64
CA ALA A 104 -9.89 -7.63 -2.94
C ALA A 104 -8.36 -7.49 -2.88
N ILE A 105 -7.64 -8.32 -3.63
CA ILE A 105 -6.25 -8.02 -3.95
C ILE A 105 -6.25 -7.20 -5.23
N ILE A 106 -5.68 -6.01 -5.20
CA ILE A 106 -5.54 -5.16 -6.38
C ILE A 106 -4.10 -5.21 -6.83
N GLN A 107 -3.90 -5.52 -8.11
CA GLN A 107 -2.61 -5.42 -8.79
C GLN A 107 -2.60 -4.14 -9.62
N CYS A 108 -1.59 -3.29 -9.47
CA CYS A 108 -1.37 -2.08 -10.27
C CYS A 108 0.07 -2.04 -10.79
N GLN A 109 0.36 -1.16 -11.74
CA GLN A 109 1.73 -0.70 -11.98
C GLN A 109 2.25 0.09 -10.76
N LEU A 110 3.57 0.20 -10.58
CA LEU A 110 4.16 0.91 -9.43
C LEU A 110 3.80 2.40 -9.36
N ASP A 111 3.34 2.99 -10.47
CA ASP A 111 2.85 4.36 -10.55
C ASP A 111 1.36 4.50 -10.18
N GLY A 112 0.70 3.40 -9.77
CA GLY A 112 -0.71 3.38 -9.40
C GLY A 112 -1.68 3.26 -10.57
N ARG A 113 -1.18 3.06 -11.80
CA ARG A 113 -2.03 2.92 -13.01
C ARG A 113 -2.25 1.47 -13.39
N LYS A 114 -3.15 1.26 -14.36
CA LYS A 114 -3.51 -0.06 -14.93
C LYS A 114 -3.79 -1.10 -13.85
N CYS A 115 -4.70 -0.76 -12.96
CA CYS A 115 -5.07 -1.61 -11.85
C CYS A 115 -6.11 -2.66 -12.27
N GLU A 116 -5.97 -3.87 -11.74
CA GLU A 116 -6.91 -4.98 -11.90
C GLU A 116 -7.24 -5.58 -10.52
N ALA A 117 -8.51 -5.94 -10.33
CA ALA A 117 -8.99 -6.50 -9.08
C ALA A 117 -9.07 -8.04 -9.15
N TRP A 118 -8.48 -8.71 -8.17
CA TRP A 118 -8.63 -10.13 -7.94
C TRP A 118 -9.56 -10.34 -6.75
N LEU A 119 -10.81 -10.63 -7.08
CA LEU A 119 -11.85 -10.92 -6.10
C LEU A 119 -11.75 -12.38 -5.67
N SER A 120 -11.64 -12.61 -4.36
CA SER A 120 -11.81 -13.92 -3.76
C SER A 120 -12.66 -13.80 -2.51
N LYS A 121 -13.57 -14.76 -2.33
CA LYS A 121 -14.46 -14.82 -1.16
C LYS A 121 -13.71 -15.15 0.13
N ASP A 122 -12.47 -15.65 0.00
CA ASP A 122 -11.65 -16.07 1.13
C ASP A 122 -10.77 -14.94 1.67
N LEU A 123 -10.85 -13.73 1.10
CA LEU A 123 -10.07 -12.59 1.56
C LEU A 123 -10.76 -11.91 2.75
N TRP A 124 -9.97 -11.56 3.76
CA TRP A 124 -10.42 -10.86 4.97
C TRP A 124 -9.64 -9.56 5.20
N PRO A 125 -10.14 -8.61 5.99
CA PRO A 125 -9.42 -7.34 6.22
C PRO A 125 -8.02 -7.50 6.80
N GLY A 126 -7.77 -8.61 7.52
CA GLY A 126 -6.46 -8.97 8.06
C GLY A 126 -5.54 -9.73 7.09
N THR A 127 -5.92 -9.87 5.81
CA THR A 127 -5.11 -10.58 4.82
C THR A 127 -3.75 -9.93 4.68
N ARG A 128 -2.70 -10.74 4.80
CA ARG A 128 -1.32 -10.32 4.52
C ARG A 128 -0.91 -10.85 3.17
N ILE A 129 -0.21 -10.04 2.41
CA ILE A 129 0.30 -10.39 1.08
C ILE A 129 1.82 -10.31 1.07
N HIS A 130 2.45 -11.20 0.31
CA HIS A 130 3.89 -11.26 0.12
C HIS A 130 4.18 -11.66 -1.32
N ALA A 131 5.02 -10.90 -2.01
CA ALA A 131 5.48 -11.23 -3.34
C ALA A 131 6.88 -11.84 -3.30
N ASP A 132 7.05 -12.95 -4.01
CA ASP A 132 8.34 -13.58 -4.25
C ASP A 132 8.81 -13.22 -5.67
N GLY A 133 9.84 -12.37 -5.75
CA GLY A 133 10.41 -11.91 -7.01
C GLY A 133 11.18 -12.99 -7.78
N THR A 134 11.61 -14.07 -7.14
CA THR A 134 12.33 -15.16 -7.80
C THR A 134 11.39 -16.00 -8.66
N TYR A 135 10.20 -16.28 -8.14
CA TYR A 135 9.20 -17.12 -8.81
C TYR A 135 8.05 -16.33 -9.43
N LEU A 136 8.05 -15.00 -9.30
CA LEU A 136 6.97 -14.11 -9.72
C LEU A 136 5.61 -14.55 -9.18
N ARG A 137 5.59 -14.88 -7.88
CA ARG A 137 4.39 -15.40 -7.20
C ARG A 137 3.92 -14.45 -6.10
N LEU A 138 2.60 -14.27 -6.02
CA LEU A 138 1.95 -13.63 -4.89
C LEU A 138 1.43 -14.71 -3.94
N PHE A 139 1.81 -14.62 -2.69
CA PHE A 139 1.28 -15.42 -1.59
C PHE A 139 0.41 -14.54 -0.71
N TYR A 140 -0.68 -15.11 -0.18
CA TYR A 140 -1.49 -14.43 0.81
C TYR A 140 -1.84 -15.38 1.95
N THR A 141 -1.89 -14.82 3.16
CA THR A 141 -2.34 -15.54 4.35
C THR A 141 -3.59 -14.87 4.87
N VAL A 142 -4.62 -15.69 5.06
CA VAL A 142 -5.89 -15.28 5.65
C VAL A 142 -5.84 -15.67 7.13
N LYS A 143 -6.13 -14.71 8.01
CA LYS A 143 -6.30 -15.00 9.44
C LYS A 143 -7.74 -14.66 9.81
N ASN A 144 -8.54 -15.69 10.07
CA ASN A 144 -9.80 -15.51 10.80
C ASN A 144 -9.42 -15.19 12.25
N THR A 145 -9.71 -13.97 12.67
CA THR A 145 -9.77 -13.57 14.08
C THR A 145 -11.18 -13.69 14.57
#